data_AF-A0A3B0VFR7-F1
#
_entry.id   AF-A0A3B0VFR7-F1
#
_cell.length_a   1.000
_cell.length_b   1.000
_cell.length_c   1.000
_cell.angle_alpha   90.00
_cell.angle_beta   90.00
_cell.angle_gamma   90.00
#
_symmetry.space_group_name_H-M   'P 1'
#
loop_
_entity.id
_entity.type
_entity.pdbx_description
1 polymer ?
#
loop_
_entity_poly.entity_id
_entity_poly.type
_entity_poly.pdbx_seq_one_letter_code
_entity_poly.pdbx_strand_id
1 'polypeptide(L)' 'MSIFMWVVTVISLVAVILNIKKKIACFYLFAVANMAWAIIDYREGLIAQSVLFAIYFVLSIYGLYEWRKDKKKKEVGEI' A
#
# COMPACT_ATOMS: atom_id res chain seq x y z
N MET A 1 20.26 8.06 8.16
CA MET A 1 18.83 8.10 8.50
C MET A 1 17.96 8.62 7.35
N SER A 2 18.38 9.64 6.59
CA SER A 2 17.51 10.27 5.58
C SER A 2 17.32 9.49 4.27
N ILE A 3 18.33 8.77 3.78
CA ILE A 3 18.25 8.14 2.45
C ILE A 3 17.17 7.05 2.36
N PHE A 4 16.97 6.33 3.46
CA PHE A 4 15.94 5.29 3.56
C PHE A 4 14.53 5.90 3.45
N MET A 5 14.28 7.03 4.13
CA MET A 5 13.00 7.75 4.04
C MET A 5 12.71 8.19 2.61
N TRP A 6 13.71 8.73 1.90
CA TRP A 6 13.54 9.13 0.50
C TRP A 6 13.21 7.95 -0.42
N VAL A 7 13.81 6.78 -0.19
CA VAL A 7 13.45 5.56 -0.95
C VAL A 7 12.00 5.16 -0.67
N VAL A 8 11.57 5.15 0.60
CA VAL A 8 10.18 4.83 0.96
C VAL A 8 9.20 5.83 0.34
N THR A 9 9.51 7.12 0.34
CA THR A 9 8.71 8.17 -0.32
C THR A 9 8.56 7.92 -1.82
N VAL A 10 9.65 7.59 -2.52
CA VAL A 10 9.58 7.26 -3.96
C VAL A 10 8.71 6.03 -4.20
N ILE A 11 8.83 4.99 -3.37
CA ILE A 11 7.97 3.80 -3.46
C ILE A 11 6.50 4.17 -3.25
N SER A 12 6.18 5.02 -2.27
CA SER A 12 4.83 5.53 -2.04
C SER A 12 4.27 6.28 -3.27
N LEU A 13 5.08 7.13 -3.91
CA LEU A 13 4.68 7.85 -5.13
C LEU A 13 4.41 6.89 -6.29
N VAL A 14 5.27 5.88 -6.48
CA VAL A 14 5.05 4.84 -7.51
C VAL A 14 3.77 4.03 -7.21
N ALA A 15 3.50 3.71 -5.94
CA ALA A 15 2.27 3.04 -5.52
C ALA A 15 1.03 3.84 -5.93
N VAL A 16 1.04 5.17 -5.70
CA VAL A 16 -0.04 6.08 -6.11
C VAL A 16 -0.19 6.10 -7.63
N ILE A 17 0.90 6.18 -8.39
CA ILE A 17 0.83 6.16 -9.87
C ILE A 17 0.22 4.84 -10.36
N LEU A 18 0.60 3.69 -9.77
CA LEU A 18 0.01 2.40 -10.12
C LEU A 18 -1.47 2.32 -9.74
N ASN A 19 -1.87 2.94 -8.63
CA ASN A 19 -3.26 3.02 -8.19
C ASN A 19 -4.10 3.80 -9.20
N ILE A 20 -3.63 4.98 -9.63
CA ILE A 20 -4.28 5.78 -10.68
C ILE A 20 -4.42 4.96 -11.98
N LYS A 21 -3.40 4.18 -12.33
CA LYS A 21 -3.42 3.27 -13.48
C LYS A 21 -4.27 2.00 -13.28
N LYS A 22 -5.02 1.88 -12.18
CA LYS A 22 -5.84 0.73 -11.78
C LYS A 22 -5.08 -0.61 -11.86
N LYS A 23 -3.77 -0.59 -11.60
CA LYS A 23 -2.93 -1.79 -11.59
C LYS A 23 -2.92 -2.40 -10.19
N ILE A 24 -3.25 -3.68 -10.10
CA ILE A 24 -3.29 -4.41 -8.83
C ILE A 24 -1.93 -4.45 -8.10
N ALA A 25 -0.85 -4.22 -8.84
CA ALA A 25 0.50 -4.06 -8.30
C ALA A 25 0.62 -2.91 -7.28
N CYS A 26 -0.29 -1.93 -7.30
CA CYS A 26 -0.32 -0.83 -6.33
C CYS A 26 -0.45 -1.32 -4.89
N PHE A 27 -1.24 -2.36 -4.65
CA PHE A 27 -1.48 -2.87 -3.30
C PHE A 27 -0.24 -3.46 -2.65
N TYR A 28 0.62 -4.14 -3.43
CA TYR A 28 1.89 -4.64 -2.91
C TYR A 28 2.84 -3.50 -2.56
N LEU A 29 2.90 -2.46 -3.39
CA LEU A 29 3.74 -1.30 -3.08
C LEU A 29 3.21 -0.52 -1.87
N PHE A 30 1.89 -0.36 -1.75
CA PHE A 30 1.30 0.23 -0.55
C PHE A 30 1.57 -0.60 0.69
N ALA A 31 1.49 -1.93 0.60
CA ALA A 31 1.82 -2.80 1.73
C ALA A 31 3.26 -2.57 2.20
N VAL A 32 4.24 -2.60 1.28
CA VAL A 32 5.65 -2.37 1.62
C VAL A 32 5.87 -0.96 2.17
N ALA A 33 5.31 0.06 1.52
CA ALA A 33 5.48 1.45 1.95
C ALA A 33 4.85 1.72 3.33
N ASN A 34 3.62 1.27 3.56
CA ASN A 34 2.91 1.48 4.81
C ASN A 34 3.60 0.74 5.96
N MET A 35 4.10 -0.48 5.74
CA MET A 35 4.87 -1.19 6.75
C MET A 35 6.18 -0.45 7.10
N ALA A 36 6.88 0.08 6.10
CA ALA A 36 8.10 0.85 6.32
C ALA A 36 7.82 2.13 7.11
N TRP A 37 6.77 2.89 6.75
CA TRP A 37 6.36 4.08 7.49
C TRP A 37 5.94 3.77 8.93
N ALA A 38 5.19 2.68 9.16
CA ALA A 38 4.80 2.28 10.50
C ALA A 38 6.01 2.03 11.42
N ILE A 39 7.07 1.39 10.90
CA ILE A 39 8.31 1.11 11.64
C ILE A 39 9.11 2.40 11.88
N ILE A 40 9.20 3.28 10.88
CA ILE A 40 9.90 4.58 11.02
C ILE A 40 9.22 5.41 12.10
N ASP A 41 7.90 5.58 12.01
CA ASP A 41 7.13 6.42 12.92
C ASP A 41 7.15 5.87 14.35
N TYR A 42 7.17 4.54 14.51
CA TYR A 42 7.32 3.93 15.83
C TYR A 42 8.67 4.29 16.47
N ARG A 43 9.75 4.29 15.69
CA ARG A 43 11.09 4.65 16.17
C ARG A 43 11.24 6.13 16.50
N GLU A 44 10.52 6.99 15.78
CA GLU A 44 10.47 8.44 16.02
C GLU A 44 9.51 8.83 17.15
N GLY A 45 8.81 7.85 17.78
CA GLY A 45 7.86 8.10 18.86
C GLY A 45 6.48 8.60 18.40
N LEU A 46 6.23 8.63 17.09
CA LEU A 46 4.97 9.04 16.47
C LEU A 46 3.96 7.89 16.45
N ILE A 47 3.51 7.46 17.63
CA ILE A 47 2.66 6.26 17.78
C ILE A 47 1.36 6.36 16.98
N ALA A 48 0.69 7.52 17.00
CA ALA A 48 -0.56 7.69 16.25
C ALA A 48 -0.38 7.47 14.74
N GLN A 49 0.71 8.01 14.18
CA GLN A 49 1.04 7.87 12.76
C GLN A 49 1.46 6.43 12.43
N SER A 50 2.24 5.80 13.32
CA SER A 50 2.61 4.38 13.20
C SER A 50 1.39 3.46 13.13
N VAL A 51 0.43 3.65 14.04
CA VAL A 51 -0.82 2.88 14.07
C VAL A 51 -1.64 3.11 12.80
N LEU A 52 -1.73 4.36 12.33
CA LEU A 52 -2.41 4.70 11.08
C LEU A 52 -1.83 3.93 9.89
N PHE A 53 -0.50 3.94 9.74
CA PHE A 53 0.17 3.20 8.67
C PHE A 53 0.04 1.68 8.82
N ALA A 54 0.02 1.15 10.05
CA ALA A 54 -0.28 -0.26 10.29
C ALA A 54 -1.71 -0.64 9.83
N ILE A 55 -2.70 0.22 10.07
CA ILE A 55 -4.06 0.01 9.56
C ILE A 55 -4.07 0.08 8.02
N TYR A 56 -3.38 1.04 7.42
CA TYR A 56 -3.27 1.16 5.96
C TYR A 56 -2.56 -0.03 5.32
N PHE A 57 -1.61 -0.66 6.02
CA PHE A 57 -1.03 -1.93 5.61
C PHE A 57 -2.12 -3.02 5.52
N VAL A 58 -2.95 -3.19 6.55
CA VAL A 58 -4.05 -4.17 6.53
C VAL A 58 -5.06 -3.86 5.41
N LEU A 59 -5.42 -2.59 5.24
CA LEU A 59 -6.32 -2.15 4.16
C LEU A 59 -5.73 -2.42 2.77
N SER A 60 -4.42 -2.33 2.59
CA SER A 60 -3.78 -2.66 1.31
C SER A 60 -3.93 -4.14 0.95
N ILE A 61 -3.88 -5.04 1.95
CA ILE A 61 -4.12 -6.47 1.75
C ILE A 61 -5.61 -6.72 1.44
N TYR A 62 -6.51 -6.05 2.15
CA TYR A 62 -7.95 -6.14 1.87
C TYR A 62 -8.29 -5.63 0.46
N GLY A 63 -7.72 -4.48 0.07
CA GLY A 63 -7.84 -3.94 -1.29
C GLY A 63 -7.33 -4.92 -2.35
N LEU A 64 -6.20 -5.60 -2.11
CA LEU A 64 -5.69 -6.64 -3.01
C LEU A 64 -6.68 -7.80 -3.17
N TYR A 65 -7.31 -8.25 -2.09
CA TYR A 65 -8.30 -9.33 -2.13
C TYR A 65 -9.55 -8.94 -2.91
N GLU A 66 -10.12 -7.77 -2.60
CA GLU A 66 -11.35 -7.30 -3.24
C GLU A 66 -11.15 -7.03 -4.75
N TRP A 67 -10.04 -6.38 -5.12
CA TRP A 67 -9.77 -6.08 -6.54
C TRP A 67 -9.48 -7.33 -7.39
N ARG A 68 -8.93 -8.40 -6.80
CA ARG A 68 -8.77 -9.69 -7.49
C ARG A 68 -10.12 -10.33 -7.77
N LYS A 69 -11.06 -10.24 -6.82
CA LYS A 69 -12.41 -10.77 -6.98
C LYS A 69 -13.18 -10.04 -8.08
N ASP A 70 -13.02 -8.72 -8.16
CA ASP A 70 -13.65 -7.90 -9.19
C ASP A 70 -13.15 -8.24 -10.62
N LYS A 71 -11.83 -8.47 -10.77
CA LYS A 71 -11.27 -8.94 -12.05
C LYS A 71 -11.84 -10.29 -12.47
N LYS A 72 -11.90 -11.25 -11.54
CA LYS A 72 -12.43 -12.59 -11.81
C LYS A 72 -13.91 -12.58 -12.18
N LYS A 73 -14.70 -11.65 -11.61
CA LYS A 73 -16.12 -11.48 -11.93
C LYS A 73 -16.35 -10.91 -13.34
N LYS A 74 -15.49 -10.01 -13.81
CA LYS A 74 -15.56 -9.48 -15.18
C LYS A 74 -15.27 -10.54 -16.24
N GLU A 75 -14.29 -11.41 -16.01
CA GLU A 75 -13.94 -12.49 -16.95
C GLU A 75 -15.02 -13.57 -17.08
N VAL A 76 -15.83 -13.80 -16.04
CA VAL A 76 -16.88 -14.85 -16.02
C VAL A 76 -18.24 -14.33 -16.49
N GLY A 77 -18.51 -13.02 -16.40
CA GLY A 77 -19.78 -12.42 -16.82
C GLY A 77 -19.87 -12.07 -18.31
N GLU A 78 -18.79 -12.25 -19.07
CA GLU A 78 -18.73 -12.05 -20.54
C GLU A 78 -18.83 -13.37 -21.33
N ILE A 79 -19.33 -14.45 -20.73
CA ILE A 79 -19.57 -15.75 -21.37
C ILE A 79 -21.07 -15.97 -21.58
#